data_AF-A0A3E2CPX3-F1
#
_entry.id   AF-A0A3E2CPX3-F1
#
_cell.length_a   1.000
_cell.length_b   1.000
_cell.length_c   1.000
_cell.angle_alpha   90.00
_cell.angle_beta   90.00
_cell.angle_gamma   90.00
#
_symmetry.space_group_name_H-M   'P 1'
#
loop_
_entity.id
_entity.type
_entity.pdbx_description
1 polymer ?
#
loop_
_entity_poly.entity_id
_entity_poly.type
_entity_poly.pdbx_seq_one_letter_code
_entity_poly.pdbx_strand_id
1 'polypeptide(L)' 'NLGKGGIVTDETLRIKALETIKSCANQNGLKVISSCESPIEGTHGNTEYLLYARYEK' A
#
# COMPACT_ATOMS: atom_id res chain seq x y z
N ASN A 1 7.32 -12.40 -6.10
CA ASN A 1 6.72 -12.97 -7.32
C ASN A 1 5.21 -12.78 -7.28
N LEU A 2 4.61 -12.39 -8.40
CA LEU A 2 3.15 -12.36 -8.56
C LEU A 2 2.63 -13.79 -8.74
N GLY A 3 1.55 -14.13 -8.06
CA GLY A 3 0.86 -15.41 -8.25
C GLY A 3 0.16 -15.51 -9.62
N LYS A 4 -0.49 -16.64 -9.89
CA LYS A 4 -1.33 -16.79 -11.09
C LYS A 4 -2.38 -15.68 -11.14
N GLY A 5 -2.58 -15.06 -12.30
CA GLY A 5 -3.55 -13.98 -12.47
C GLY A 5 -3.12 -12.61 -11.95
N GLY A 6 -1.85 -12.42 -11.56
CA GLY A 6 -1.35 -11.13 -11.08
C GLY A 6 -1.69 -10.82 -9.63
N ILE A 7 -2.04 -11.83 -8.83
CA ILE A 7 -2.40 -11.68 -7.42
C ILE A 7 -1.14 -11.66 -6.54
N VAL A 8 -1.06 -10.73 -5.59
CA VAL A 8 0.01 -10.68 -4.60
C VAL A 8 -0.39 -11.46 -3.34
N THR A 9 -0.14 -12.76 -3.33
CA THR A 9 -0.47 -13.64 -2.19
C THR A 9 0.52 -13.51 -1.03
N ASP A 10 1.76 -13.09 -1.30
CA ASP A 10 2.81 -12.93 -0.29
C ASP A 10 2.65 -11.62 0.49
N GLU A 11 2.36 -11.74 1.78
CA GLU A 11 2.21 -10.62 2.71
C GLU A 11 3.46 -9.73 2.78
N THR A 12 4.65 -10.33 2.72
CA THR A 12 5.90 -9.57 2.80
C THR A 12 6.06 -8.63 1.60
N LEU A 13 5.60 -9.06 0.42
CA LEU A 13 5.60 -8.22 -0.78
C LEU A 13 4.55 -7.10 -0.70
N ARG A 14 3.38 -7.37 -0.11
CA ARG A 14 2.36 -6.35 0.12
C ARG A 14 2.84 -5.27 1.08
N ILE A 15 3.42 -5.67 2.21
CA ILE A 15 4.00 -4.74 3.20
C ILE A 15 5.15 -3.94 2.58
N LYS A 16 6.04 -4.59 1.81
CA LYS A 16 7.12 -3.88 1.10
C LYS A 16 6.59 -2.84 0.12
N ALA A 17 5.50 -3.12 -0.59
CA ALA A 17 4.87 -2.14 -1.48
C ALA A 17 4.31 -0.96 -0.69
N LEU A 18 3.61 -1.21 0.42
CA LEU A 18 3.11 -0.17 1.31
C LEU A 18 4.23 0.74 1.84
N GLU A 19 5.33 0.17 2.35
CA GLU A 19 6.47 0.94 2.85
C GLU A 19 7.16 1.75 1.74
N THR A 20 7.21 1.21 0.51
CA THR A 20 7.74 1.95 -0.65
C THR A 20 6.91 3.21 -0.93
N ILE A 21 5.58 3.11 -0.89
CA ILE A 21 4.69 4.25 -1.12
C ILE A 21 4.77 5.24 0.05
N LYS A 22 4.86 4.78 1.31
CA LYS A 22 5.07 5.66 2.47
C LYS A 22 6.36 6.48 2.33
N SER A 23 7.46 5.83 1.93
CA SER A 23 8.74 6.52 1.69
C SER A 23 8.62 7.56 0.58
N CYS A 24 7.96 7.21 -0.54
CA CYS A 24 7.71 8.13 -1.64
C CYS A 24 6.89 9.35 -1.18
N ALA A 25 5.81 9.14 -0.42
CA ALA A 25 4.99 10.22 0.12
C ALA A 25 5.81 11.20 0.97
N ASN A 26 6.60 10.67 1.92
CA ASN A 26 7.47 11.47 2.79
C ASN A 26 8.51 12.27 1.97
N GLN A 27 9.11 11.67 0.95
CA GLN A 27 10.06 12.35 0.05
C GLN A 27 9.43 13.48 -0.76
N ASN A 28 8.10 13.46 -0.93
CA ASN A 28 7.34 14.46 -1.69
C ASN A 28 6.57 15.43 -0.78
N GLY A 29 6.94 15.56 0.50
CA GLY A 29 6.36 16.54 1.43
C GLY A 29 5.01 16.16 2.02
N LEU A 30 4.61 14.90 1.88
CA LEU A 30 3.42 14.36 2.56
C LEU A 30 3.85 13.65 3.84
N LYS A 31 3.26 14.02 4.96
CA LYS A 31 3.36 13.20 6.18
C LYS A 31 2.34 12.09 6.14
N VAL A 32 2.81 10.85 6.19
CA VAL A 32 1.96 9.67 6.40
C VAL A 32 1.44 9.68 7.84
N ILE A 33 0.12 9.61 8.00
CA ILE A 33 -0.56 9.64 9.30
C ILE A 33 -0.95 8.22 9.74
N SER A 34 -1.54 7.44 8.84
CA SER A 34 -1.93 6.06 9.12
C SER A 34 -2.14 5.26 7.83
N SER A 35 -2.16 3.94 7.97
CA SER A 35 -2.55 3.00 6.91
C SER A 35 -3.32 1.84 7.51
N CYS A 36 -4.26 1.29 6.75
CA CYS A 36 -4.96 0.05 7.11
C CYS A 36 -5.18 -0.82 5.86
N GLU A 37 -5.45 -2.10 6.07
CA GLU A 37 -6.00 -2.96 5.02
C GLU A 37 -7.41 -2.49 4.64
N SER A 38 -7.71 -2.53 3.35
CA SER A 38 -9.05 -2.28 2.83
C SER A 38 -10.02 -3.36 3.33
N PRO A 39 -11.27 -3.02 3.71
CA PRO A 39 -12.26 -4.02 4.09
C PRO A 39 -12.78 -4.85 2.91
N ILE A 40 -12.42 -4.48 1.68
CA ILE A 40 -12.77 -5.21 0.44
C ILE A 40 -11.52 -5.48 -0.39
N GLU A 41 -11.55 -6.57 -1.13
CA GLU A 41 -10.49 -6.92 -2.07
C GLU A 41 -10.62 -6.14 -3.37
N GLY A 42 -9.48 -5.81 -3.98
CA GLY A 42 -9.38 -5.22 -5.31
C GLY A 42 -9.49 -6.24 -6.43
N THR A 43 -9.15 -5.82 -7.65
CA THR A 43 -9.26 -6.67 -8.84
C THR A 43 -8.53 -8.00 -8.66
N HIS A 44 -9.21 -9.10 -8.99
CA HIS A 44 -8.74 -10.49 -8.83
C HIS A 44 -8.48 -10.93 -7.38
N GLY A 45 -9.05 -10.25 -6.38
CA GLY A 45 -8.91 -10.64 -4.97
C GLY A 45 -7.63 -10.13 -4.31
N ASN A 46 -7.03 -9.06 -4.85
CA ASN A 46 -5.84 -8.48 -4.24
C ASN A 46 -6.21 -7.75 -2.95
N THR A 47 -5.49 -8.05 -1.87
CA THR A 47 -5.51 -7.21 -0.67
C THR A 47 -4.95 -5.83 -0.99
N GLU A 48 -5.75 -4.79 -0.76
CA GLU A 48 -5.36 -3.39 -0.95
C GLU A 48 -5.23 -2.69 0.40
N TYR A 49 -4.49 -1.58 0.41
CA TYR A 49 -4.29 -0.76 1.62
C TYR A 49 -4.77 0.66 1.36
N LEU A 50 -5.44 1.24 2.36
CA LEU A 50 -5.74 2.67 2.40
C LEU A 50 -4.59 3.38 3.13
N LEU A 51 -4.09 4.46 2.54
CA LEU A 51 -3.05 5.31 3.12
C LEU A 51 -3.59 6.72 3.35
N TYR A 52 -3.60 7.18 4.60
CA TYR A 52 -3.90 8.56 4.93
C TYR A 52 -2.60 9.35 5.09
N ALA A 53 -2.43 10.38 4.25
CA ALA A 53 -1.33 11.32 4.33
C ALA A 53 -1.82 12.76 4.17
N ARG A 54 -1.07 13.70 4.74
CA ARG A 54 -1.36 15.13 4.67
C ARG A 54 -0.12 15.88 4.19
N TYR A 55 -0.30 16.84 3.30
CA TYR A 55 0.78 17.75 2.92
C TYR A 55 1.17 18.60 4.11
N GLU A 56 2.44 18.58 4.49
CA GLU A 56 3.00 19.47 5.50
C GLU A 56 3.94 20.44 4.80
N LYS A 57 3.62 21.74 4.87
CA LYS A 57 4.47 22.84 4.42
C LYS A 57 5.54 23.16 5.45
#